data_AF-A0A7W8L921-F1
#
_entry.id   AF-A0A7W8L921-F1
#
_cell.length_a   1.000
_cell.length_b   1.000
_cell.length_c   1.000
_cell.angle_alpha   90.00
_cell.angle_beta   90.00
_cell.angle_gamma   90.00
#
_symmetry.space_group_name_H-M   'P 1'
#
loop_
_entity.id
_entity.type
_entity.pdbx_description
1 polymer ?
#
loop_
_entity_poly.entity_id
_entity_poly.type
_entity_poly.pdbx_seq_one_letter_code
_entity_poly.pdbx_strand_id
1 'polypeptide(L)'
;MLRVTIELLPGGREDGKRVIATADITRVSGGALADYRVALDDAVLGQVGERATVRGYPRWAASVWDLVARCVAAALNPGREALPPRPVPPQVTVRINDAGYRYVRLDEIPEPARTYFDTKLAGSGIPDHGCAFAHDWFDFLSGQR
;
A
#
# COMPACT_ATOMS: atom_id res chain seq x y z
N MET A 1 19.87 -0.08 13.23
CA MET A 1 18.63 0.15 12.48
C MET A 1 18.67 -0.78 11.27
N LEU A 2 17.56 -1.46 10.97
CA LEU A 2 17.41 -2.28 9.77
C LEU A 2 16.43 -1.57 8.84
N ARG A 3 16.86 -1.21 7.63
CA ARG A 3 15.99 -0.63 6.60
C ARG A 3 15.62 -1.70 5.58
N VAL A 4 14.34 -1.77 5.27
CA VAL A 4 13.75 -2.71 4.30
C VAL A 4 13.16 -1.90 3.16
N THR A 5 13.47 -2.29 1.93
CA THR A 5 12.85 -1.76 0.71
C THR A 5 11.88 -2.81 0.19
N ILE A 6 10.65 -2.39 -0.12
CA ILE A 6 9.61 -3.26 -0.67
C ILE A 6 9.41 -2.88 -2.13
N GLU A 7 9.72 -3.82 -3.01
CA GLU A 7 9.64 -3.64 -4.46
C GLU A 7 8.51 -4.50 -5.04
N LEU A 8 7.77 -3.92 -5.98
CA LEU A 8 6.87 -4.67 -6.84
C LEU A 8 7.62 -5.05 -8.12
N LEU A 9 7.65 -6.34 -8.43
CA LEU A 9 8.18 -6.89 -9.69
C LEU A 9 7.01 -7.44 -10.52
N PRO A 10 6.49 -6.68 -11.51
CA PRO A 10 5.41 -7.14 -12.37
C PRO A 10 5.78 -8.45 -13.08
N GLY A 11 5.00 -9.50 -12.87
CA GLY A 11 5.28 -10.83 -13.43
C GLY A 11 6.64 -11.43 -13.01
N GLY A 12 7.24 -10.95 -11.91
CA GLY A 12 8.55 -11.37 -11.43
C GLY A 12 9.72 -10.87 -12.27
N ARG A 13 9.51 -9.88 -13.14
CA ARG A 13 10.55 -9.30 -14.00
C ARG A 13 11.11 -8.01 -13.39
N GLU A 14 12.38 -7.74 -13.70
CA GLU A 14 13.04 -6.46 -13.37
C GLU A 14 12.43 -5.30 -14.16
N ASP A 15 11.97 -5.58 -15.38
CA ASP A 15 11.30 -4.59 -16.23
C ASP A 15 10.00 -4.12 -15.56
N GLY A 16 9.90 -2.81 -15.34
CA GLY A 16 8.76 -2.22 -14.64
C GLY A 16 8.81 -2.35 -13.12
N LYS A 17 9.95 -2.77 -12.54
CA LYS A 17 10.13 -2.77 -11.08
C LYS A 17 9.97 -1.37 -10.51
N ARG A 18 9.41 -1.31 -9.30
CA ARG A 18 9.30 -0.06 -8.55
C ARG A 18 9.28 -0.31 -7.05
N VAL A 19 9.88 0.59 -6.30
CA VAL A 19 9.73 0.65 -4.85
C VAL A 19 8.30 1.11 -4.56
N ILE A 20 7.57 0.33 -3.75
CA ILE A 20 6.21 0.65 -3.32
C ILE A 20 6.13 1.08 -1.86
N ALA A 21 7.11 0.69 -1.04
CA ALA A 21 7.21 1.11 0.35
C ALA A 21 8.63 0.89 0.91
N THR A 22 8.91 1.52 2.03
CA THR A 22 10.08 1.24 2.87
C THR A 22 9.68 1.05 4.33
N ALA A 23 10.44 0.25 5.06
CA ALA A 23 10.24 0.07 6.49
C ALA A 23 11.55 0.23 7.26
N ASP A 24 11.53 1.07 8.29
CA ASP A 24 12.64 1.24 9.22
C ASP A 24 12.34 0.51 10.53
N ILE A 25 13.13 -0.52 10.83
CA ILE A 25 13.00 -1.37 12.01
C ILE A 25 14.12 -1.03 13.00
N THR A 26 13.73 -0.60 14.19
CA THR A 26 14.65 -0.16 15.25
C THR A 26 14.42 -0.96 16.52
N ARG A 27 15.50 -1.52 17.07
CA ARG A 27 15.46 -2.16 18.39
C ARG A 27 15.26 -1.09 19.47
N VAL A 28 14.25 -1.25 20.32
CA VAL A 28 13.93 -0.31 21.40
C VAL A 28 14.21 -0.88 22.79
N SER A 29 14.19 -2.21 22.94
CA SER A 29 14.65 -2.92 24.14
C SER A 29 15.54 -4.12 23.74
N GLY A 30 16.40 -4.58 24.64
CA GLY A 30 17.40 -5.60 24.35
C GLY A 30 17.35 -6.81 25.30
N GLY A 31 18.05 -7.87 24.91
CA GLY A 31 18.08 -9.16 25.61
C GLY A 31 17.92 -10.33 24.64
N ALA A 32 17.65 -11.51 25.20
CA ALA A 32 17.23 -12.69 24.42
C ALA A 32 15.86 -12.48 23.77
N LEU A 33 14.97 -11.77 24.49
CA LEU A 33 13.70 -11.23 24.00
C LEU A 33 13.87 -9.72 23.84
N ALA A 34 13.55 -9.18 22.68
CA ALA A 34 13.76 -7.77 22.37
C ALA A 34 12.54 -7.17 21.68
N ASP A 35 12.28 -5.89 21.95
CA ASP A 35 11.22 -5.17 21.29
C ASP A 35 11.76 -4.37 20.10
N TYR A 36 10.99 -4.37 19.02
CA TYR A 36 11.32 -3.70 17.78
C TYR A 36 10.19 -2.77 17.38
N ARG A 37 10.53 -1.52 17.11
CA ARG A 37 9.62 -0.52 16.55
C ARG A 37 9.81 -0.45 15.05
N VAL A 38 8.71 -0.43 14.32
CA VAL A 38 8.68 -0.31 12.86
C VAL A 38 7.96 0.97 12.45
N ALA A 39 8.54 1.68 11.50
CA ALA A 39 7.88 2.75 10.76
C ALA A 39 7.75 2.30 9.30
N LEU A 40 6.53 2.29 8.76
CA LEU A 40 6.25 1.96 7.37
C LEU A 40 5.92 3.24 6.60
N ASP A 41 6.57 3.41 5.46
CA ASP A 41 6.41 4.55 4.57
C ASP A 41 6.05 4.04 3.18
N ASP A 42 4.84 4.34 2.72
CA ASP A 42 4.34 4.00 1.39
C ASP A 42 4.74 5.07 0.38
N ALA A 43 5.11 4.65 -0.83
CA ALA A 43 5.63 5.54 -1.86
C ALA A 43 4.61 6.59 -2.34
N VAL A 44 3.31 6.37 -2.12
CA VAL A 44 2.22 7.27 -2.51
C VAL A 44 1.59 7.94 -1.29
N LEU A 45 1.28 7.17 -0.23
CA LEU A 45 0.59 7.69 0.96
C LEU A 45 1.54 8.32 1.99
N GLY A 46 2.86 8.13 1.85
CA GLY A 46 3.83 8.48 2.88
C GLY A 46 3.70 7.58 4.10
N GLN A 47 3.87 8.14 5.30
CA GLN A 47 3.84 7.34 6.53
C GLN A 47 2.48 6.63 6.71
N VAL A 48 2.49 5.31 6.71
CA VAL A 48 1.29 4.48 6.88
C VAL A 48 1.07 4.17 8.36
N GLY A 49 -0.03 4.70 8.90
CA GLY A 49 -0.45 4.44 10.27
C GLY A 49 0.53 4.93 11.35
N GLU A 50 0.31 4.44 12.56
CA GLU A 50 1.22 4.66 13.68
C GLU A 50 2.38 3.66 13.68
N ARG A 51 3.49 4.04 14.33
CA ARG A 51 4.63 3.14 14.51
C ARG A 51 4.22 1.93 15.35
N ALA A 52 4.25 0.74 14.76
CA ALA A 52 3.96 -0.49 15.48
C ALA A 52 5.17 -0.97 16.29
N THR A 53 4.90 -1.75 17.34
CA THR A 53 5.94 -2.39 18.15
C THR A 53 5.70 -3.89 18.22
N VAL A 54 6.66 -4.67 17.69
CA VAL A 54 6.78 -6.11 17.90
C VAL A 54 7.45 -6.33 19.24
N ARG A 55 6.81 -7.09 20.13
CA ARG A 55 7.27 -7.26 21.51
C ARG A 55 7.85 -8.65 21.75
N GLY A 56 8.92 -8.72 22.53
CA GLY A 56 9.50 -9.99 22.96
C GLY A 56 10.01 -10.87 21.81
N TYR A 57 10.52 -10.28 20.74
CA TYR A 57 11.06 -11.03 19.60
C TYR A 57 12.28 -11.87 20.02
N PRO A 58 12.30 -13.20 19.74
CA PRO A 58 13.38 -14.08 20.16
C PRO A 58 14.58 -13.98 19.21
N ARG A 59 15.52 -13.08 19.51
CA ARG A 59 16.59 -12.65 18.59
C ARG A 59 17.47 -13.76 18.03
N TRP A 60 17.59 -14.87 18.74
CA TRP A 60 18.49 -15.98 18.38
C TRP A 60 17.76 -17.24 17.93
N ALA A 61 16.43 -17.23 17.92
CA ALA A 61 15.62 -18.41 17.58
C ALA A 61 14.99 -18.32 16.19
N ALA A 62 15.08 -17.17 15.52
CA ALA A 62 14.41 -16.92 14.24
C ALA A 62 15.29 -16.08 13.29
N SER A 63 14.99 -16.16 12.00
CA SER A 63 15.72 -15.43 10.96
C SER A 63 15.38 -13.94 10.96
N VAL A 64 16.24 -13.10 10.37
CA VAL A 64 15.91 -11.68 10.16
C VAL A 64 14.64 -11.49 9.32
N TRP A 65 14.32 -12.43 8.43
CA TRP A 65 13.11 -12.38 7.62
C TRP A 65 11.83 -12.60 8.43
N ASP A 66 11.88 -13.41 9.48
CA ASP A 66 10.76 -13.54 10.43
C ASP A 66 10.48 -12.21 11.14
N LEU A 67 11.55 -11.53 11.62
CA LEU A 67 11.43 -10.19 12.19
C LEU A 67 10.80 -9.20 11.20
N VAL A 68 11.28 -9.18 9.95
CA VAL A 68 10.77 -8.30 8.90
C VAL A 68 9.28 -8.59 8.66
N ALA A 69 8.90 -9.85 8.48
CA ALA A 69 7.52 -10.24 8.24
C ALA A 69 6.58 -9.81 9.39
N ARG A 70 6.96 -10.07 10.65
CA ARG A 70 6.18 -9.64 11.82
C ARG A 70 6.06 -8.13 11.93
N CYS A 71 7.14 -7.41 11.67
CA CYS A 71 7.13 -5.94 11.69
C CYS A 71 6.21 -5.39 10.60
N VAL A 72 6.30 -5.89 9.37
CA VAL A 72 5.41 -5.46 8.27
C VAL A 72 3.94 -5.78 8.60
N ALA A 73 3.65 -6.98 9.13
CA ALA A 73 2.29 -7.32 9.55
C ALA A 73 1.77 -6.38 10.65
N ALA A 74 2.58 -6.13 11.68
CA ALA A 74 2.22 -5.23 12.77
C ALA A 74 2.00 -3.79 12.29
N ALA A 75 2.80 -3.30 11.34
CA ALA A 75 2.63 -1.97 10.75
C ALA A 75 1.33 -1.87 9.92
N LEU A 76 0.97 -2.92 9.18
CA LEU A 76 -0.23 -2.96 8.35
C LEU A 76 -1.51 -3.27 9.13
N ASN A 77 -1.41 -3.85 10.33
CA ASN A 77 -2.56 -4.35 11.10
C ASN A 77 -2.54 -3.84 12.56
N PRO A 78 -2.77 -2.54 12.79
CA PRO A 78 -2.59 -1.83 14.07
C PRO A 78 -1.89 -2.56 15.22
N GLY A 79 -0.62 -2.95 15.04
CA GLY A 79 0.20 -3.62 16.06
C GLY A 79 0.00 -5.12 16.24
N ARG A 80 -0.91 -5.75 15.48
CA ARG A 80 -1.12 -7.20 15.45
C ARG A 80 -0.14 -7.85 14.48
N GLU A 81 0.61 -8.84 14.96
CA GLU A 81 1.56 -9.64 14.14
C GLU A 81 0.84 -10.65 13.22
N ALA A 82 -0.18 -10.19 12.49
CA ALA A 82 -0.91 -10.96 11.48
C ALA A 82 -1.28 -10.03 10.33
N LEU A 83 -1.29 -10.54 9.10
CA LEU A 83 -1.72 -9.73 7.96
C LEU A 83 -3.17 -9.29 8.13
N PRO A 84 -3.52 -8.05 7.74
CA PRO A 84 -4.91 -7.63 7.71
C PRO A 84 -5.69 -8.44 6.66
N PRO A 85 -7.03 -8.45 6.73
CA PRO A 85 -7.86 -9.03 5.68
C PRO A 85 -7.52 -8.40 4.33
N ARG A 86 -7.69 -9.17 3.25
CA ARG A 86 -7.51 -8.64 1.90
C ARG A 86 -8.46 -7.44 1.69
N PRO A 87 -7.98 -6.29 1.19
CA PRO A 87 -8.84 -5.17 0.87
C PRO A 87 -9.92 -5.58 -0.14
N VAL A 88 -11.14 -5.09 0.07
CA VAL A 88 -12.24 -5.27 -0.87
C VAL A 88 -12.18 -4.14 -1.90
N PRO A 89 -12.30 -4.42 -3.21
CA PRO A 89 -12.36 -3.37 -4.22
C PRO A 89 -13.50 -2.39 -3.94
N PRO A 90 -13.26 -1.07 -3.97
CA PRO A 90 -14.30 -0.09 -3.73
C PRO A 90 -15.37 -0.12 -4.82
N GLN A 91 -16.64 -0.06 -4.39
CA GLN A 91 -17.78 0.02 -5.29
C GLN A 91 -18.05 1.49 -5.60
N VAL A 92 -17.74 1.90 -6.83
CA VAL A 92 -17.91 3.28 -7.31
C VAL A 92 -18.91 3.29 -8.45
N THR A 93 -19.80 4.28 -8.46
CA THR A 93 -20.88 4.36 -9.46
C THR A 93 -20.32 4.79 -10.81
N VAL A 94 -20.61 4.02 -11.87
CA VAL A 94 -20.30 4.41 -13.25
C VAL A 94 -21.47 5.22 -13.82
N ARG A 95 -21.18 6.40 -14.32
CA ARG A 95 -22.12 7.36 -14.91
C ARG A 95 -21.92 7.44 -16.42
N ILE A 96 -22.90 7.99 -17.12
CA ILE A 96 -22.87 8.27 -18.56
C ILE A 96 -23.22 9.74 -18.74
N ASN A 97 -22.45 10.48 -19.55
CA ASN A 97 -22.77 11.87 -19.89
C ASN A 97 -23.60 11.96 -21.19
N ASP A 98 -24.06 13.16 -21.54
CA ASP A 98 -24.88 13.38 -22.74
C ASP A 98 -24.18 12.99 -24.05
N ALA A 99 -22.84 13.01 -24.06
CA ALA A 99 -22.00 12.55 -25.18
C ALA A 99 -21.80 11.01 -25.21
N GLY A 100 -22.37 10.26 -24.26
CA GLY A 100 -22.30 8.80 -24.20
C GLY A 100 -21.05 8.23 -23.53
N TYR A 101 -20.16 9.07 -22.97
CA TYR A 101 -18.95 8.60 -22.29
C TYR A 101 -19.25 8.05 -20.91
N ARG A 102 -18.70 6.88 -20.60
CA ARG A 102 -18.76 6.24 -19.28
C ARG A 102 -17.65 6.76 -18.38
N TYR A 103 -18.00 7.24 -17.19
CA TYR A 103 -17.04 7.85 -16.25
C TYR A 103 -17.36 7.54 -14.80
N VAL A 104 -16.35 7.72 -13.94
CA VAL A 104 -16.48 7.74 -12.47
C VAL A 104 -16.09 9.13 -11.95
N ARG A 105 -16.64 9.55 -10.82
CA ARG A 105 -16.23 10.80 -10.17
C ARG A 105 -15.16 10.51 -9.13
N LEU A 106 -14.12 11.34 -9.09
CA LEU A 106 -12.99 11.14 -8.19
C LEU A 106 -13.37 11.32 -6.72
N ASP A 107 -14.34 12.19 -6.42
CA ASP A 107 -14.85 12.44 -5.06
C ASP A 107 -15.68 11.27 -4.49
N GLU A 108 -16.22 10.40 -5.35
CA GLU A 108 -16.94 9.18 -4.96
C GLU A 108 -16.00 8.01 -4.67
N ILE A 109 -14.71 8.12 -5.00
CA ILE A 109 -13.72 7.07 -4.73
C ILE A 109 -13.25 7.20 -3.28
N PRO A 110 -13.38 6.14 -2.45
CA PRO A 110 -12.92 6.19 -1.07
C PRO A 110 -11.39 6.20 -0.99
N GLU A 111 -10.85 6.85 0.05
CA GLU A 111 -9.43 6.71 0.38
C GLU A 111 -9.13 5.31 0.95
N PRO A 112 -7.93 4.76 0.70
CA PRO A 112 -6.80 5.39 -0.02
C PRO A 112 -6.84 5.22 -1.55
N ALA A 113 -7.85 4.52 -2.09
CA ALA A 113 -7.90 4.17 -3.51
C ALA A 113 -7.90 5.41 -4.42
N ARG A 114 -8.55 6.50 -4.00
CA ARG A 114 -8.56 7.78 -4.73
C ARG A 114 -7.15 8.33 -4.90
N THR A 115 -6.36 8.42 -3.83
CA THR A 115 -4.99 8.95 -3.89
C THR A 115 -4.10 8.15 -4.84
N TYR A 116 -4.17 6.81 -4.79
CA TYR A 116 -3.43 5.97 -5.73
C TYR A 116 -3.92 6.15 -7.17
N PHE A 117 -5.23 6.20 -7.38
CA PHE A 117 -5.80 6.33 -8.71
C PHE A 117 -5.45 7.67 -9.36
N ASP A 118 -5.51 8.76 -8.59
CA ASP A 118 -5.17 10.10 -9.07
C ASP A 118 -3.71 10.18 -9.54
N THR A 119 -2.78 9.58 -8.77
CA THR A 119 -1.37 9.44 -9.16
C THR A 119 -1.22 8.69 -10.50
N LYS A 120 -2.08 7.71 -10.77
CA LYS A 120 -2.09 6.91 -12.00
C LYS A 120 -2.80 7.56 -13.16
N LEU A 121 -3.61 8.59 -12.93
CA LEU A 121 -4.29 9.36 -13.97
C LEU A 121 -3.42 10.47 -14.56
N ALA A 122 -2.23 10.73 -14.01
CA ALA A 122 -1.33 11.74 -14.57
C ALA A 122 -1.06 11.46 -16.06
N GLY A 123 -1.45 12.41 -16.93
CA GLY A 123 -1.33 12.29 -18.39
C GLY A 123 -2.48 11.57 -19.10
N SER A 124 -3.51 11.08 -18.38
CA SER A 124 -4.74 10.58 -19.00
C SER A 124 -5.62 11.71 -19.53
N GLY A 125 -6.40 11.41 -20.57
CA GLY A 125 -7.54 12.24 -20.92
C GLY A 125 -8.64 12.13 -19.87
N ILE A 126 -9.39 13.22 -19.67
CA ILE A 126 -10.52 13.25 -18.74
C ILE A 126 -11.83 13.53 -19.49
N PRO A 127 -12.94 12.87 -19.14
CA PRO A 127 -14.25 13.16 -19.73
C PRO A 127 -14.81 14.52 -19.28
N ASP A 128 -14.46 14.94 -18.06
CA ASP A 128 -14.79 16.24 -17.47
C ASP A 128 -13.90 16.46 -16.23
N HIS A 129 -13.87 17.69 -15.70
CA HIS A 129 -13.15 18.02 -14.47
C HIS A 129 -13.65 17.17 -13.28
N GLY A 130 -12.71 16.63 -12.50
CA GLY A 130 -13.01 15.77 -11.35
C GLY A 130 -13.55 14.38 -11.72
N CYS A 131 -13.48 14.00 -12.99
CA CYS A 131 -13.94 12.71 -13.48
C CYS A 131 -12.81 11.94 -14.17
N ALA A 132 -12.92 10.62 -14.17
CA ALA A 132 -12.06 9.73 -14.92
C ALA A 132 -12.91 8.80 -15.79
N PHE A 133 -12.38 8.38 -16.93
CA PHE A 133 -13.09 7.39 -17.73
C PHE A 133 -13.26 6.07 -16.97
N ALA A 134 -14.39 5.40 -17.20
CA ALA A 134 -14.68 4.15 -16.50
C ALA A 134 -13.68 3.03 -16.86
N HIS A 135 -13.11 3.04 -18.08
CA HIS A 135 -12.09 2.06 -18.44
C HIS A 135 -10.81 2.25 -17.62
N ASP A 136 -10.35 3.50 -17.43
CA ASP A 136 -9.18 3.81 -16.59
C ASP A 136 -9.38 3.32 -15.16
N TRP A 137 -10.60 3.46 -14.63
CA TRP A 137 -10.96 2.96 -13.31
C TRP A 137 -10.89 1.42 -13.22
N PHE A 138 -11.41 0.70 -14.22
CA PHE A 138 -11.36 -0.76 -14.23
C PHE A 138 -9.94 -1.30 -14.47
N ASP A 139 -9.14 -0.63 -15.28
CA ASP A 139 -7.73 -0.98 -15.49
C ASP A 139 -6.91 -0.78 -14.21
N PHE A 140 -7.18 0.29 -13.47
CA PHE A 140 -6.61 0.50 -12.14
C PHE A 140 -6.99 -0.62 -11.16
N LEU A 141 -8.27 -0.99 -11.05
CA LEU A 141 -8.72 -2.05 -10.14
C LEU A 141 -8.16 -3.44 -10.49
N SER A 142 -7.90 -3.69 -11.77
CA SER A 142 -7.31 -4.94 -12.25
C SER A 142 -5.78 -4.94 -12.23
N GLY A 143 -5.15 -3.83 -11.84
CA GLY A 143 -3.69 -3.68 -11.79
C GLY A 143 -3.02 -3.60 -13.16
N GLN A 144 -3.79 -3.33 -14.23
CA GLN A 144 -3.26 -3.07 -15.57
C GLN A 144 -2.73 -1.63 -15.72
N ARG A 145 -2.98 -0.78 -14.72
CA ARG A 145 -2.57 0.63 -14.68
C ARG A 145 -1.74 0.98 -13.44
#